data_AF-A0A7S4M2C6-F1
#
_entry.id   AF-A0A7S4M2C6-F1
#
_cell.length_a   1.000
_cell.length_b   1.000
_cell.length_c   1.000
_cell.angle_alpha   90.00
_cell.angle_beta   90.00
_cell.angle_gamma   90.00
#
_symmetry.space_group_name_H-M   'P 1'
#
loop_
_entity.id
_entity.type
_entity.pdbx_description
1 polymer ?
#
loop_
_entity_poly.entity_id
_entity_poly.type
_entity_poly.pdbx_seq_one_letter_code
_entity_poly.pdbx_strand_id
1 'polypeptide(L)'
;LVLMMRAPTRGPRQRAVHADTASHSATGTATPPCLVFLCTGEGAHSGGADLSALHSSPVWDAVQAAVFEATGTEDLDDFFAASLGVHRAPSSPVASVALSILTAELWRSWGHEPAIVVGHSVGEIAAAAISGMWTVPEAIGAAHSLGRVAAALEGGMLHTKLSRSELEQLLSKSALAPGEIAAAAINSVVSPGGEGAEVLSVTLCGSAAQVDSWLRHDAGAKRMAPAHAWHHPSYAFTPGFKTAVASLPATKPPRRGCAFVSSTKAAELTVLDAEHWRAWCTTPVDFAGAMAVVTSLVKAAGASAVCTVECGAHPTLSSPAGAALSAAGLHVLAQAASLRRGQPVSSIWDERSRLQDSLDSLGTAASSAGCSATPSMTSLAGCLTHVQAALDSVRSEAALSWGESRFQTGVMDLGYDSDEVVQFVAALEKATGLRIPPTLVYDHGSPAAIAAHVHSIFAEEKSAVTRTSAMGHAVPLEYRLSVLQSSVGARPGAPRTDLFYPVFTSGGNAVLQVSSHRWAPA
;
A
#
# COMPACT_ATOMS: atom_id res chain seq x y z
N LEU A 1 -35.22 74.14 11.37
CA LEU A 1 -36.33 73.25 10.96
C LEU A 1 -35.92 72.63 9.63
N VAL A 2 -36.09 71.31 9.46
CA VAL A 2 -35.95 70.48 8.24
C VAL A 2 -35.48 71.21 6.98
N LEU A 3 -34.39 70.76 6.32
CA LEU A 3 -34.30 70.72 4.84
C LEU A 3 -33.05 69.99 4.30
N MET A 4 -33.35 68.90 3.58
CA MET A 4 -32.79 68.35 2.33
C MET A 4 -31.43 68.76 1.72
N MET A 5 -30.84 67.72 1.11
CA MET A 5 -30.13 67.61 -0.19
C MET A 5 -28.59 67.74 -0.31
N ARG A 6 -28.00 66.56 -0.65
CA ARG A 6 -26.86 66.19 -1.54
C ARG A 6 -25.59 67.06 -1.66
N ALA A 7 -24.42 66.39 -1.52
CA ALA A 7 -23.17 66.64 -2.27
C ALA A 7 -22.19 65.42 -2.13
N PRO A 8 -21.03 65.33 -2.83
CA PRO A 8 -20.76 64.26 -3.81
C PRO A 8 -19.49 63.39 -3.56
N THR A 9 -19.28 62.48 -4.52
CA THR A 9 -18.24 61.47 -4.73
C THR A 9 -16.77 61.87 -4.48
N ARG A 10 -15.99 60.95 -3.89
CA ARG A 10 -14.51 60.99 -3.83
C ARG A 10 -13.92 59.96 -4.80
N GLY A 11 -13.15 60.44 -5.77
CA GLY A 11 -12.23 59.65 -6.61
C GLY A 11 -10.87 59.38 -5.92
N PRO A 12 -10.02 58.52 -6.51
CA PRO A 12 -8.94 57.85 -5.79
C PRO A 12 -7.64 58.67 -5.77
N ARG A 13 -6.87 58.57 -4.67
CA ARG A 13 -5.48 59.01 -4.61
C ARG A 13 -4.57 57.78 -4.60
N GLN A 14 -3.78 57.65 -5.66
CA GLN A 14 -2.66 56.71 -5.78
C GLN A 14 -1.62 56.97 -4.68
N ARG A 15 -1.19 55.90 -3.99
CA ARG A 15 0.11 55.83 -3.32
C ARG A 15 0.81 54.56 -3.80
N ALA A 16 1.99 54.75 -4.37
CA ALA A 16 2.88 53.72 -4.85
C ALA A 16 3.28 52.76 -3.72
N VAL A 17 3.13 51.46 -3.96
CA VAL A 17 3.70 50.40 -3.12
C VAL A 17 4.95 49.94 -3.85
N HIS A 18 6.10 50.12 -3.22
CA HIS A 18 7.37 49.54 -3.67
C HIS A 18 7.25 48.02 -3.67
N ALA A 19 7.55 47.41 -4.82
CA ALA A 19 7.68 45.97 -4.96
C ALA A 19 9.02 45.54 -4.35
N ASP A 20 8.97 44.89 -3.18
CA ASP A 20 10.06 44.05 -2.70
C ASP A 20 9.94 42.70 -3.41
N THR A 21 10.71 42.52 -4.47
CA THR A 21 10.93 41.20 -5.09
C THR A 21 11.91 40.41 -4.24
N ALA A 22 11.43 39.88 -3.11
CA ALA A 22 12.13 38.80 -2.42
C ALA A 22 11.82 37.49 -3.15
N SER A 23 12.73 37.06 -4.02
CA SER A 23 12.76 35.72 -4.60
C SER A 23 12.87 34.69 -3.46
N HIS A 24 11.73 34.21 -2.98
CA HIS A 24 11.69 33.02 -2.15
C HIS A 24 12.07 31.85 -3.05
N SER A 25 13.34 31.40 -2.96
CA SER A 25 13.68 30.06 -3.41
C SER A 25 12.84 29.11 -2.56
N ALA A 26 11.80 28.54 -3.16
CA ALA A 26 11.05 27.44 -2.56
C ALA A 26 12.02 26.26 -2.40
N THR A 27 12.64 26.17 -1.23
CA THR A 27 13.24 24.93 -0.75
C THR A 27 12.08 23.95 -0.67
N GLY A 28 11.98 23.05 -1.66
CA GLY A 28 10.93 22.02 -1.70
C GLY A 28 11.07 21.13 -0.47
N THR A 29 10.31 21.43 0.58
CA THR A 29 10.15 20.52 1.70
C THR A 29 9.44 19.29 1.15
N ALA A 30 10.15 18.16 1.10
CA ALA A 30 9.54 16.90 0.70
C ALA A 30 8.29 16.65 1.55
N THR A 31 7.14 16.43 0.91
CA THR A 31 5.89 16.08 1.61
C THR A 31 6.15 14.84 2.47
N PRO A 32 5.77 14.84 3.76
CA PRO A 32 5.96 13.67 4.60
C PRO A 32 5.23 12.44 4.01
N PRO A 33 5.76 11.23 4.24
CA PRO A 33 5.12 10.03 3.74
C PRO A 33 3.73 9.84 4.33
N CYS A 34 2.81 9.33 3.53
CA CYS A 34 1.45 9.02 3.99
C CYS A 34 1.47 7.71 4.80
N LEU A 35 0.90 7.74 6.01
CA LEU A 35 0.75 6.54 6.83
C LEU A 35 -0.66 5.95 6.65
N VAL A 36 -0.72 4.68 6.23
CA VAL A 36 -1.97 3.94 6.00
C VAL A 36 -2.09 2.81 7.01
N PHE A 37 -3.19 2.76 7.75
CA PHE A 37 -3.52 1.60 8.59
C PHE A 37 -4.39 0.63 7.80
N LEU A 38 -3.94 -0.62 7.72
CA LEU A 38 -4.68 -1.74 7.13
C LEU A 38 -5.29 -2.55 8.28
N CYS A 39 -6.61 -2.71 8.34
CA CYS A 39 -7.27 -3.49 9.38
C CYS A 39 -7.58 -4.89 8.85
N THR A 40 -6.94 -5.91 9.44
CA THR A 40 -7.06 -7.30 9.01
C THR A 40 -8.49 -7.84 9.24
N GLY A 41 -8.97 -8.67 8.31
CA GLY A 41 -10.25 -9.36 8.45
C GLY A 41 -10.24 -10.53 9.44
N GLU A 42 -11.34 -11.29 9.45
CA GLU A 42 -11.42 -12.54 10.22
C GLU A 42 -10.56 -13.65 9.60
N GLY A 43 -10.03 -14.55 10.44
CA GLY A 43 -9.29 -15.74 9.98
C GLY A 43 -7.77 -15.65 10.13
N ALA A 44 -7.24 -14.49 10.54
CA ALA A 44 -5.80 -14.29 10.67
C ALA A 44 -5.22 -14.74 12.02
N HIS A 45 -6.02 -14.68 13.08
CA HIS A 45 -5.58 -14.94 14.45
C HIS A 45 -5.37 -16.44 14.75
N SER A 46 -4.40 -16.79 15.59
CA SER A 46 -4.17 -18.17 16.03
C SER A 46 -4.32 -18.29 17.53
N GLY A 47 -4.71 -19.46 18.02
CA GLY A 47 -4.74 -19.75 19.46
C GLY A 47 -3.34 -19.78 20.08
N GLY A 48 -3.26 -19.59 21.40
CA GLY A 48 -2.01 -19.68 22.16
C GLY A 48 -1.05 -18.50 21.99
N ALA A 49 -1.51 -17.37 21.45
CA ALA A 49 -0.71 -16.14 21.42
C ALA A 49 -0.66 -15.50 22.80
N ASP A 50 0.55 -15.13 23.27
CA ASP A 50 0.72 -14.30 24.47
C ASP A 50 0.43 -12.85 24.12
N LEU A 51 -0.69 -12.30 24.62
CA LEU A 51 -1.14 -10.95 24.34
C LEU A 51 -0.77 -9.92 25.42
N SER A 52 0.03 -10.30 26.42
CA SER A 52 0.35 -9.46 27.59
C SER A 52 0.86 -8.06 27.21
N ALA A 53 1.60 -7.96 26.12
CA ALA A 53 2.13 -6.69 25.65
C ALA A 53 1.02 -5.70 25.19
N LEU A 54 -0.15 -6.20 24.76
CA LEU A 54 -1.31 -5.39 24.42
C LEU A 54 -2.01 -4.78 25.63
N HIS A 55 -1.71 -5.24 26.86
CA HIS A 55 -2.24 -4.63 28.09
C HIS A 55 -1.81 -3.16 28.22
N SER A 56 -0.70 -2.79 27.56
CA SER A 56 -0.24 -1.40 27.49
C SER A 56 -1.02 -0.52 26.50
N SER A 57 -1.96 -1.09 25.74
CA SER A 57 -2.81 -0.34 24.82
C SER A 57 -3.68 0.66 25.59
N PRO A 58 -3.72 1.95 25.19
CA PRO A 58 -4.49 2.97 25.91
C PRO A 58 -6.00 2.72 25.99
N VAL A 59 -6.52 1.77 25.21
CA VAL A 59 -7.95 1.43 25.16
C VAL A 59 -8.26 0.03 25.68
N TRP A 60 -7.32 -0.63 26.39
CA TRP A 60 -7.52 -1.96 26.95
C TRP A 60 -8.82 -2.06 27.76
N ASP A 61 -9.00 -1.19 28.75
CA ASP A 61 -10.18 -1.19 29.63
C ASP A 61 -11.48 -0.94 28.86
N ALA A 62 -11.44 -0.08 27.84
CA ALA A 62 -12.60 0.22 27.00
C ALA A 62 -12.99 -0.99 26.13
N VAL A 63 -12.00 -1.72 25.60
CA VAL A 63 -12.22 -2.96 24.86
C VAL A 63 -12.73 -4.05 25.80
N GLN A 64 -12.15 -4.22 26.99
CA GLN A 64 -12.59 -5.20 27.97
C GLN A 64 -14.05 -4.96 28.39
N ALA A 65 -14.40 -3.72 28.76
CA ALA A 65 -15.78 -3.37 29.10
C ALA A 65 -16.73 -3.62 27.93
N ALA A 66 -16.34 -3.27 26.70
CA ALA A 66 -17.16 -3.51 25.51
C ALA A 66 -17.33 -5.00 25.19
N VAL A 67 -16.29 -5.81 25.37
CA VAL A 67 -16.35 -7.26 25.19
C VAL A 67 -17.23 -7.88 26.26
N PHE A 68 -17.11 -7.47 27.52
CA PHE A 68 -18.00 -7.90 28.60
C PHE A 68 -19.47 -7.61 28.28
N GLU A 69 -19.80 -6.38 27.86
CA GLU A 69 -21.17 -6.03 27.45
C GLU A 69 -21.67 -6.87 26.26
N ALA A 70 -20.77 -7.23 25.34
CA ALA A 70 -21.13 -8.00 24.15
C ALA A 70 -21.27 -9.51 24.43
N THR A 71 -20.38 -10.10 25.22
CA THR A 71 -20.21 -11.56 25.33
C THR A 71 -20.44 -12.11 26.74
N GLY A 72 -20.49 -11.25 27.75
CA GLY A 72 -20.56 -11.62 29.16
C GLY A 72 -19.23 -12.12 29.75
N THR A 73 -18.11 -11.99 29.02
CA THR A 73 -16.79 -12.41 29.51
C THR A 73 -16.12 -11.23 30.21
N GLU A 74 -15.90 -11.34 31.53
CA GLU A 74 -15.38 -10.23 32.36
C GLU A 74 -13.92 -9.88 32.04
N ASP A 75 -13.09 -10.91 31.86
CA ASP A 75 -11.67 -10.78 31.58
C ASP A 75 -11.38 -10.92 30.08
N LEU A 76 -10.63 -9.96 29.54
CA LEU A 76 -10.34 -9.90 28.11
C LEU A 76 -9.32 -10.96 27.67
N ASP A 77 -8.38 -11.33 28.54
CA ASP A 77 -7.43 -12.42 28.25
C ASP A 77 -8.17 -13.76 28.20
N ASP A 78 -9.11 -14.01 29.11
CA ASP A 78 -9.97 -15.20 29.08
C ASP A 78 -10.80 -15.26 27.79
N PHE A 79 -11.36 -14.12 27.36
CA PHE A 79 -12.07 -14.04 26.09
C PHE A 79 -11.16 -14.40 24.90
N PHE A 80 -9.93 -13.87 24.86
CA PHE A 80 -8.98 -14.18 23.80
C PHE A 80 -8.53 -15.65 23.84
N ALA A 81 -8.24 -16.20 25.02
CA ALA A 81 -7.87 -17.60 25.20
C ALA A 81 -8.95 -18.54 24.66
N ALA A 82 -10.23 -18.20 24.85
CA ALA A 82 -11.36 -18.98 24.36
C ALA A 82 -11.66 -18.77 22.86
N SER A 83 -11.36 -17.59 22.30
CA SER A 83 -11.83 -17.19 20.95
C SER A 83 -10.76 -17.34 19.87
N LEU A 84 -9.49 -17.11 20.20
CA LEU A 84 -8.42 -17.11 19.21
C LEU A 84 -8.14 -18.51 18.67
N GLY A 85 -8.14 -18.62 17.34
CA GLY A 85 -7.93 -19.87 16.60
C GLY A 85 -9.21 -20.68 16.35
N VAL A 86 -10.34 -20.33 16.99
CA VAL A 86 -11.62 -21.04 16.81
C VAL A 86 -12.33 -20.64 15.53
N HIS A 87 -12.19 -19.37 15.10
CA HIS A 87 -12.74 -18.84 13.85
C HIS A 87 -14.25 -19.09 13.66
N ARG A 88 -15.01 -18.98 14.76
CA ARG A 88 -16.47 -19.07 14.75
C ARG A 88 -17.09 -17.79 15.30
N ALA A 89 -18.06 -17.27 14.56
CA ALA A 89 -18.96 -16.24 15.02
C ALA A 89 -19.88 -16.76 16.16
N PRO A 90 -20.31 -15.88 17.10
CA PRO A 90 -20.11 -14.43 17.07
C PRO A 90 -18.77 -13.95 17.65
N SER A 91 -18.02 -14.79 18.37
CA SER A 91 -16.83 -14.37 19.12
C SER A 91 -15.62 -14.03 18.23
N SER A 92 -15.42 -14.77 17.14
CA SER A 92 -14.25 -14.57 16.27
C SER A 92 -14.19 -13.16 15.62
N PRO A 93 -15.29 -12.63 15.03
CA PRO A 93 -15.32 -11.23 14.60
C PRO A 93 -15.01 -10.23 15.71
N VAL A 94 -15.52 -10.44 16.92
CA VAL A 94 -15.24 -9.59 18.08
C VAL A 94 -13.75 -9.61 18.42
N ALA A 95 -13.12 -10.79 18.44
CA ALA A 95 -11.68 -10.92 18.69
C ALA A 95 -10.83 -10.22 17.62
N SER A 96 -11.19 -10.37 16.33
CA SER A 96 -10.52 -9.66 15.23
C SER A 96 -10.60 -8.13 15.38
N VAL A 97 -11.79 -7.60 15.70
CA VAL A 97 -12.00 -6.16 15.88
C VAL A 97 -11.25 -5.65 17.12
N ALA A 98 -11.33 -6.36 18.24
CA ALA A 98 -10.62 -6.03 19.47
C ALA A 98 -9.10 -5.96 19.25
N LEU A 99 -8.49 -6.98 18.65
CA LEU A 99 -7.05 -6.98 18.34
C LEU A 99 -6.65 -5.83 17.42
N SER A 100 -7.45 -5.54 16.39
CA SER A 100 -7.17 -4.47 15.44
C SER A 100 -7.22 -3.09 16.12
N ILE A 101 -8.21 -2.85 16.99
CA ILE A 101 -8.33 -1.61 17.77
C ILE A 101 -7.17 -1.48 18.77
N LEU A 102 -6.89 -2.52 19.56
CA LEU A 102 -5.82 -2.50 20.57
C LEU A 102 -4.45 -2.21 19.95
N THR A 103 -4.14 -2.86 18.83
CA THR A 103 -2.88 -2.68 18.12
C THR A 103 -2.80 -1.30 17.46
N ALA A 104 -3.87 -0.83 16.81
CA ALA A 104 -3.90 0.50 16.21
C ALA A 104 -3.68 1.61 17.25
N GLU A 105 -4.34 1.54 18.41
CA GLU A 105 -4.16 2.54 19.47
C GLU A 105 -2.77 2.46 20.12
N LEU A 106 -2.14 1.29 20.15
CA LEU A 106 -0.75 1.16 20.57
C LEU A 106 0.19 1.88 19.60
N TRP A 107 0.03 1.70 18.29
CA TRP A 107 0.78 2.47 17.27
C TRP A 107 0.58 3.97 17.39
N ARG A 108 -0.67 4.42 17.60
CA ARG A 108 -1.00 5.84 17.79
C ARG A 108 -0.38 6.39 19.07
N SER A 109 -0.33 5.61 20.15
CA SER A 109 0.35 6.00 21.40
C SER A 109 1.84 6.28 21.22
N TRP A 110 2.45 5.70 20.18
CA TRP A 110 3.84 5.92 19.81
C TRP A 110 4.04 7.08 18.82
N GLY A 111 2.98 7.79 18.44
CA GLY A 111 3.00 8.92 17.53
C GLY A 111 2.73 8.57 16.06
N HIS A 112 2.42 7.31 15.74
CA HIS A 112 2.11 6.88 14.38
C HIS A 112 0.61 7.06 14.09
N GLU A 113 0.21 8.27 13.70
CA GLU A 113 -1.18 8.61 13.37
C GLU A 113 -1.50 8.35 11.88
N PRO A 114 -2.53 7.54 11.56
CA PRO A 114 -2.86 7.22 10.17
C PRO A 114 -3.55 8.39 9.46
N ALA A 115 -3.08 8.71 8.25
CA ALA A 115 -3.78 9.60 7.34
C ALA A 115 -4.93 8.88 6.61
N ILE A 116 -4.83 7.56 6.44
CA ILE A 116 -5.86 6.73 5.81
C ILE A 116 -6.01 5.43 6.60
N VAL A 117 -7.24 4.99 6.82
CA VAL A 117 -7.56 3.68 7.38
C VAL A 117 -8.42 2.92 6.39
N VAL A 118 -8.06 1.68 6.10
CA VAL A 118 -8.81 0.76 5.25
C VAL A 118 -8.90 -0.58 5.94
N GLY A 119 -10.08 -1.20 5.94
CA GLY A 119 -10.29 -2.52 6.52
C GLY A 119 -10.77 -3.53 5.49
N HIS A 120 -10.37 -4.79 5.62
CA HIS A 120 -10.88 -5.89 4.80
C HIS A 120 -11.97 -6.65 5.59
N SER A 121 -13.17 -6.76 5.03
CA SER A 121 -14.30 -7.48 5.66
C SER A 121 -14.53 -7.01 7.11
N VAL A 122 -14.42 -7.88 8.11
CA VAL A 122 -14.52 -7.57 9.56
C VAL A 122 -13.57 -6.45 9.99
N GLY A 123 -12.41 -6.32 9.32
CA GLY A 123 -11.49 -5.22 9.57
C GLY A 123 -12.10 -3.83 9.27
N GLU A 124 -13.13 -3.74 8.44
CA GLU A 124 -13.84 -2.48 8.16
C GLU A 124 -14.59 -1.95 9.40
N ILE A 125 -15.05 -2.84 10.28
CA ILE A 125 -15.64 -2.49 11.58
C ILE A 125 -14.58 -1.86 12.50
N ALA A 126 -13.37 -2.44 12.54
CA ALA A 126 -12.26 -1.86 13.29
C ALA A 126 -11.80 -0.52 12.68
N ALA A 127 -11.75 -0.43 11.35
CA ALA A 127 -11.39 0.79 10.64
C ALA A 127 -12.35 1.95 10.98
N ALA A 128 -13.65 1.68 11.16
CA ALA A 128 -14.63 2.68 11.58
C ALA A 128 -14.33 3.21 12.99
N ALA A 129 -13.87 2.37 13.92
CA ALA A 129 -13.45 2.82 15.25
C ALA A 129 -12.15 3.63 15.22
N ILE A 130 -11.15 3.13 14.48
CA ILE A 130 -9.82 3.75 14.40
C ILE A 130 -9.91 5.13 13.73
N SER A 131 -10.71 5.26 12.67
CA SER A 131 -11.01 6.55 12.03
C SER A 131 -11.86 7.47 12.91
N GLY A 132 -12.39 7.00 14.04
CA GLY A 132 -13.25 7.77 14.96
C GLY A 132 -14.71 7.90 14.53
N MET A 133 -15.10 7.23 13.45
CA MET A 133 -16.49 7.22 12.98
C MET A 133 -17.41 6.42 13.91
N TRP A 134 -16.85 5.45 14.64
CA TRP A 134 -17.47 4.74 15.76
C TRP A 134 -16.58 4.81 17.01
N THR A 135 -17.19 4.63 18.18
CA THR A 135 -16.47 4.40 19.43
C THR A 135 -16.09 2.92 19.57
N VAL A 136 -15.18 2.60 20.51
CA VAL A 136 -14.80 1.21 20.78
C VAL A 136 -15.99 0.32 21.15
N PRO A 137 -16.89 0.72 22.09
CA PRO A 137 -18.07 -0.10 22.41
C PRO A 137 -19.02 -0.31 21.24
N GLU A 138 -19.20 0.72 20.40
CA GLU A 138 -20.03 0.65 19.20
C GLU A 138 -19.48 -0.35 18.18
N ALA A 139 -18.17 -0.34 17.92
CA ALA A 139 -17.55 -1.26 16.98
C ALA A 139 -17.55 -2.72 17.49
N ILE A 140 -17.26 -2.94 18.78
CA ILE A 140 -17.33 -4.28 19.39
C ILE A 140 -18.78 -4.80 19.40
N GLY A 141 -19.74 -3.96 19.77
CA GLY A 141 -21.17 -4.30 19.73
C GLY A 141 -21.65 -4.61 18.31
N ALA A 142 -21.21 -3.84 17.31
CA ALA A 142 -21.48 -4.11 15.90
C ALA A 142 -20.88 -5.45 15.44
N ALA A 143 -19.63 -5.73 15.78
CA ALA A 143 -18.95 -6.99 15.47
C ALA A 143 -19.70 -8.18 16.07
N HIS A 144 -20.15 -8.07 17.31
CA HIS A 144 -20.94 -9.11 17.96
C HIS A 144 -22.32 -9.29 17.31
N SER A 145 -23.04 -8.19 17.05
CA SER A 145 -24.37 -8.21 16.44
C SER A 145 -24.35 -8.84 15.05
N LEU A 146 -23.40 -8.43 14.20
CA LEU A 146 -23.17 -8.99 12.87
C LEU A 146 -22.61 -10.41 12.94
N GLY A 147 -21.81 -10.73 13.96
CA GLY A 147 -21.37 -12.09 14.25
C GLY A 147 -22.53 -13.04 14.55
N ARG A 148 -23.58 -12.59 15.23
CA ARG A 148 -24.78 -13.43 15.46
C ARG A 148 -25.55 -13.70 14.17
N VAL A 149 -25.59 -12.72 13.25
CA VAL A 149 -26.13 -12.92 11.90
C VAL A 149 -25.27 -13.95 11.15
N ALA A 150 -23.95 -13.84 11.22
CA ALA A 150 -23.01 -14.78 10.62
C ALA A 150 -23.24 -16.21 11.10
N ALA A 151 -23.38 -16.38 12.41
CA ALA A 151 -23.63 -17.67 13.04
C ALA A 151 -24.95 -18.35 12.61
N ALA A 152 -25.89 -17.59 12.03
CA ALA A 152 -27.16 -18.12 11.52
C ALA A 152 -27.07 -18.66 10.09
N LEU A 153 -25.92 -18.55 9.42
CA LEU A 153 -25.68 -19.08 8.07
C LEU A 153 -24.46 -19.99 8.06
N GLU A 154 -24.70 -21.30 8.08
CA GLU A 154 -23.65 -22.28 7.87
C GLU A 154 -23.06 -22.19 6.47
N GLY A 155 -21.76 -22.44 6.35
CA GLY A 155 -21.08 -22.51 5.07
C GLY A 155 -19.58 -22.57 5.22
N GLY A 156 -18.89 -22.01 4.25
CA GLY A 156 -17.45 -21.83 4.34
C GLY A 156 -16.93 -20.93 3.25
N MET A 157 -15.62 -20.73 3.28
CA MET A 157 -14.92 -19.88 2.35
C MET A 157 -13.66 -20.58 1.84
N LEU A 158 -13.25 -20.20 0.64
CA LEU A 158 -11.95 -20.60 0.07
C LEU A 158 -11.32 -19.42 -0.66
N HIS A 159 -10.00 -19.43 -0.72
CA HIS A 159 -9.22 -18.59 -1.60
C HIS A 159 -8.90 -19.35 -2.90
N THR A 160 -8.97 -18.68 -4.05
CA THR A 160 -8.60 -19.21 -5.37
C THR A 160 -8.08 -18.07 -6.26
N LYS A 161 -7.63 -18.40 -7.48
CA LYS A 161 -7.27 -17.46 -8.52
C LYS A 161 -8.24 -17.59 -9.68
N LEU A 162 -8.76 -16.47 -10.16
CA LEU A 162 -9.69 -16.41 -11.29
C LEU A 162 -9.20 -15.42 -12.33
N SER A 163 -9.53 -15.66 -13.61
CA SER A 163 -9.49 -14.61 -14.62
C SER A 163 -10.59 -13.57 -14.39
N ARG A 164 -10.44 -12.38 -14.97
CA ARG A 164 -11.49 -11.35 -14.96
C ARG A 164 -12.82 -11.86 -15.51
N SER A 165 -12.81 -12.62 -16.60
CA SER A 165 -14.03 -13.18 -17.22
C SER A 165 -14.74 -14.17 -16.30
N GLU A 166 -14.01 -15.06 -15.62
CA GLU A 166 -14.60 -16.00 -14.66
C GLU A 166 -15.21 -15.28 -13.46
N LEU A 167 -14.55 -14.23 -12.96
CA LEU A 167 -15.10 -13.40 -11.88
C LEU A 167 -16.38 -12.68 -12.34
N GLU A 168 -16.38 -12.07 -13.52
CA GLU A 168 -17.57 -11.41 -14.09
C GLU A 168 -18.74 -12.38 -14.27
N GLN A 169 -18.47 -13.63 -14.67
CA GLN A 169 -19.48 -14.68 -14.73
C GLN A 169 -20.05 -15.04 -13.34
N LEU A 170 -19.23 -15.05 -12.29
CA LEU A 170 -19.71 -15.25 -10.92
C LEU A 170 -20.55 -14.06 -10.42
N LEU A 171 -20.13 -12.83 -10.71
CA LEU A 171 -20.81 -11.60 -10.28
C LEU A 171 -22.13 -11.36 -11.04
N SER A 172 -22.19 -11.74 -12.32
CA SER A 172 -23.37 -11.55 -13.18
C SER A 172 -24.50 -12.54 -12.93
N LYS A 173 -24.27 -13.62 -12.17
CA LYS A 173 -25.31 -14.52 -11.66
C LYS A 173 -26.15 -13.78 -10.61
N SER A 174 -27.00 -12.89 -11.13
CA SER A 174 -27.99 -12.11 -10.39
C SER A 174 -28.90 -13.06 -9.63
N ALA A 175 -28.99 -12.86 -8.31
CA ALA A 175 -29.85 -13.62 -7.42
C ALA A 175 -29.58 -15.13 -7.45
N LEU A 176 -28.38 -15.52 -7.01
CA LEU A 176 -28.08 -16.91 -6.67
C LEU A 176 -29.23 -17.51 -5.84
N ALA A 177 -29.77 -18.64 -6.31
CA ALA A 177 -30.67 -19.46 -5.53
C ALA A 177 -30.02 -19.77 -4.17
N PRO A 178 -30.79 -19.99 -3.10
CA PRO A 178 -30.24 -20.40 -1.81
C PRO A 178 -29.23 -21.55 -1.99
N GLY A 179 -27.95 -21.27 -1.67
CA GLY A 179 -26.86 -22.24 -1.75
C GLY A 179 -26.22 -22.40 -3.12
N GLU A 180 -25.80 -21.31 -3.79
CA GLU A 180 -24.77 -21.33 -4.87
C GLU A 180 -23.42 -20.77 -4.36
N ILE A 181 -22.30 -21.03 -5.06
CA ILE A 181 -21.01 -20.41 -4.72
C ILE A 181 -20.99 -18.96 -5.21
N ALA A 182 -20.54 -18.04 -4.37
CA ALA A 182 -20.48 -16.61 -4.66
C ALA A 182 -19.07 -16.06 -4.45
N ALA A 183 -18.75 -14.98 -5.15
CA ALA A 183 -17.57 -14.18 -4.81
C ALA A 183 -17.79 -13.47 -3.46
N ALA A 184 -16.81 -13.56 -2.58
CA ALA A 184 -16.81 -12.92 -1.26
C ALA A 184 -15.78 -11.80 -1.17
N ALA A 185 -14.66 -11.90 -1.90
CA ALA A 185 -13.67 -10.82 -1.96
C ALA A 185 -12.83 -10.85 -3.24
N ILE A 186 -12.47 -9.68 -3.74
CA ILE A 186 -11.44 -9.42 -4.75
C ILE A 186 -10.25 -8.84 -3.99
N ASN A 187 -9.27 -9.69 -3.70
CA ASN A 187 -8.19 -9.37 -2.78
C ASN A 187 -7.05 -8.60 -3.47
N SER A 188 -6.65 -9.01 -4.67
CA SER A 188 -5.59 -8.33 -5.42
C SER A 188 -5.53 -8.76 -6.87
N VAL A 189 -4.85 -7.95 -7.67
CA VAL A 189 -4.37 -8.34 -9.01
C VAL A 189 -3.01 -8.98 -8.85
N VAL A 190 -2.83 -10.21 -9.33
CA VAL A 190 -1.58 -10.99 -9.15
C VAL A 190 -0.56 -10.71 -10.27
N SER A 191 -1.02 -10.32 -11.47
CA SER A 191 -0.17 -10.05 -12.63
C SER A 191 -0.61 -8.80 -13.39
N PRO A 192 0.22 -7.74 -13.46
CA PRO A 192 -0.02 -6.58 -14.32
C PRO A 192 0.80 -6.55 -15.63
N GLY A 193 1.55 -7.59 -16.02
CA GLY A 193 2.47 -7.45 -17.16
C GLY A 193 2.86 -8.74 -17.89
N GLY A 194 2.57 -8.75 -19.20
CA GLY A 194 3.03 -9.73 -20.20
C GLY A 194 1.89 -10.59 -20.74
N GLU A 195 1.53 -10.40 -22.03
CA GLU A 195 0.62 -11.12 -22.96
C GLU A 195 -0.36 -12.21 -22.44
N GLY A 196 -0.81 -12.14 -21.20
CA GLY A 196 -1.68 -13.11 -20.54
C GLY A 196 -2.84 -12.40 -19.85
N ALA A 197 -3.99 -13.07 -19.79
CA ALA A 197 -5.17 -12.55 -19.13
C ALA A 197 -4.89 -12.21 -17.65
N GLU A 198 -5.47 -11.12 -17.18
CA GLU A 198 -5.36 -10.67 -15.79
C GLU A 198 -5.85 -11.77 -14.83
N VAL A 199 -4.99 -12.16 -13.89
CA VAL A 199 -5.30 -13.14 -12.83
C VAL A 199 -5.54 -12.40 -11.52
N LEU A 200 -6.70 -12.68 -10.92
CA LEU A 200 -7.18 -12.07 -9.69
C LEU A 200 -7.08 -13.08 -8.53
N SER A 201 -6.58 -12.60 -7.40
CA SER A 201 -6.67 -13.28 -6.11
C SER A 201 -8.08 -13.07 -5.55
N VAL A 202 -8.87 -14.12 -5.46
CA VAL A 202 -10.31 -14.04 -5.11
C VAL A 202 -10.60 -14.94 -3.91
N THR A 203 -11.56 -14.53 -3.09
CA THR A 203 -12.19 -15.37 -2.07
C THR A 203 -13.60 -15.71 -2.53
N LEU A 204 -13.96 -16.99 -2.45
CA LEU A 204 -15.30 -17.50 -2.71
C LEU A 204 -15.95 -17.97 -1.40
N CYS A 205 -17.27 -17.93 -1.35
CA CYS A 205 -18.09 -18.40 -0.23
C CYS A 205 -19.28 -19.22 -0.73
N GLY A 206 -19.82 -20.09 0.12
CA GLY A 206 -21.01 -20.88 -0.19
C GLY A 206 -21.26 -21.95 0.87
N SER A 207 -22.14 -22.91 0.58
CA SER A 207 -22.33 -24.06 1.47
C SER A 207 -21.07 -24.92 1.56
N ALA A 208 -20.92 -25.70 2.64
CA ALA A 208 -19.75 -26.56 2.84
C ALA A 208 -19.50 -27.49 1.64
N ALA A 209 -20.56 -28.11 1.11
CA ALA A 209 -20.50 -29.01 -0.04
C ALA A 209 -19.96 -28.34 -1.31
N GLN A 210 -20.22 -27.05 -1.51
CA GLN A 210 -19.77 -26.30 -2.68
C GLN A 210 -18.33 -25.88 -2.57
N VAL A 211 -17.93 -25.44 -1.38
CA VAL A 211 -16.53 -25.15 -1.06
C VAL A 211 -15.71 -26.43 -1.25
N ASP A 212 -16.19 -27.58 -0.75
CA ASP A 212 -15.54 -28.88 -0.97
C ASP A 212 -15.52 -29.29 -2.44
N SER A 213 -16.59 -29.02 -3.18
CA SER A 213 -16.63 -29.29 -4.62
C SER A 213 -15.57 -28.48 -5.36
N TRP A 214 -15.46 -27.18 -5.10
CA TRP A 214 -14.46 -26.33 -5.75
C TRP A 214 -13.04 -26.79 -5.41
N LEU A 215 -12.75 -27.06 -4.13
CA LEU A 215 -11.43 -27.54 -3.68
C LEU A 215 -11.00 -28.85 -4.36
N ARG A 216 -11.94 -29.71 -4.77
CA ARG A 216 -11.64 -30.93 -5.53
C ARG A 216 -11.27 -30.66 -7.00
N HIS A 217 -11.77 -29.58 -7.58
CA HIS A 217 -11.54 -29.25 -9.00
C HIS A 217 -10.37 -28.29 -9.20
N ASP A 218 -10.08 -27.43 -8.22
CA ASP A 218 -8.99 -26.47 -8.26
C ASP A 218 -7.92 -26.81 -7.20
N ALA A 219 -6.82 -27.41 -7.65
CA ALA A 219 -5.69 -27.76 -6.79
C ALA A 219 -4.96 -26.53 -6.20
N GLY A 220 -5.16 -25.34 -6.77
CA GLY A 220 -4.63 -24.08 -6.26
C GLY A 220 -5.51 -23.43 -5.18
N ALA A 221 -6.76 -23.88 -5.02
CA ALA A 221 -7.67 -23.34 -4.03
C ALA A 221 -7.28 -23.77 -2.61
N LYS A 222 -7.49 -22.86 -1.65
CA LYS A 222 -7.21 -23.09 -0.23
C LYS A 222 -8.43 -22.77 0.60
N ARG A 223 -8.86 -23.72 1.43
CA ARG A 223 -9.92 -23.49 2.42
C ARG A 223 -9.49 -22.40 3.41
N MET A 224 -10.39 -21.48 3.72
CA MET A 224 -10.18 -20.48 4.76
C MET A 224 -10.70 -20.99 6.12
N ALA A 225 -10.17 -20.41 7.20
CA ALA A 225 -10.49 -20.83 8.56
C ALA A 225 -11.93 -20.49 9.01
N PRO A 226 -12.53 -19.33 8.67
CA PRO A 226 -13.90 -19.03 9.07
C PRO A 226 -14.90 -20.06 8.53
N ALA A 227 -15.75 -20.58 9.43
CA ALA A 227 -16.76 -21.60 9.14
C ALA A 227 -18.13 -21.01 8.71
N HIS A 228 -18.13 -19.77 8.21
CA HIS A 228 -19.32 -19.01 7.81
C HIS A 228 -19.10 -18.44 6.42
N ALA A 229 -20.15 -18.31 5.62
CA ALA A 229 -20.04 -17.86 4.24
C ALA A 229 -20.08 -16.33 4.13
N TRP A 230 -19.11 -15.62 4.75
CA TRP A 230 -19.07 -14.14 4.72
C TRP A 230 -19.27 -13.56 3.32
N HIS A 231 -20.00 -12.45 3.25
CA HIS A 231 -20.35 -11.73 2.02
C HIS A 231 -21.27 -12.49 1.06
N HIS A 232 -21.76 -13.68 1.43
CA HIS A 232 -22.74 -14.38 0.63
C HIS A 232 -24.08 -13.62 0.60
N PRO A 233 -24.72 -13.45 -0.57
CA PRO A 233 -26.01 -12.74 -0.69
C PRO A 233 -27.11 -13.29 0.22
N SER A 234 -27.04 -14.56 0.62
CA SER A 234 -28.03 -15.19 1.51
C SER A 234 -28.13 -14.56 2.90
N TYR A 235 -27.13 -13.79 3.36
CA TYR A 235 -27.27 -13.06 4.62
C TYR A 235 -28.49 -12.15 4.66
N ALA A 236 -28.91 -11.61 3.50
CA ALA A 236 -30.12 -10.80 3.37
C ALA A 236 -31.40 -11.47 3.91
N PHE A 237 -31.40 -12.81 3.96
CA PHE A 237 -32.54 -13.63 4.37
C PHE A 237 -32.34 -14.33 5.71
N THR A 238 -31.19 -14.15 6.36
CA THR A 238 -30.92 -14.79 7.66
C THR A 238 -31.77 -14.17 8.77
N PRO A 239 -32.21 -14.96 9.76
CA PRO A 239 -32.94 -14.45 10.91
C PRO A 239 -32.20 -13.32 11.62
N GLY A 240 -32.90 -12.24 11.94
CA GLY A 240 -32.33 -11.10 12.67
C GLY A 240 -31.46 -10.15 11.84
N PHE A 241 -31.15 -10.44 10.57
CA PHE A 241 -30.31 -9.57 9.73
C PHE A 241 -30.81 -8.13 9.65
N LYS A 242 -32.09 -7.94 9.30
CA LYS A 242 -32.71 -6.60 9.19
C LYS A 242 -32.62 -5.83 10.50
N THR A 243 -32.89 -6.50 11.62
CA THR A 243 -32.82 -5.91 12.95
C THR A 243 -31.39 -5.55 13.32
N ALA A 244 -30.43 -6.45 13.09
CA ALA A 244 -29.02 -6.23 13.37
C ALA A 244 -28.49 -5.01 12.61
N VAL A 245 -28.70 -4.94 11.29
CA VAL A 245 -28.27 -3.81 10.45
C VAL A 245 -28.95 -2.50 10.86
N ALA A 246 -30.25 -2.52 11.14
CA ALA A 246 -30.99 -1.33 11.58
C ALA A 246 -30.56 -0.82 12.97
N SER A 247 -30.02 -1.71 13.81
CA SER A 247 -29.53 -1.38 15.15
C SER A 247 -28.09 -0.87 15.18
N LEU A 248 -27.40 -0.82 14.03
CA LEU A 248 -26.00 -0.40 13.99
C LEU A 248 -25.85 1.08 14.34
N PRO A 249 -24.71 1.46 14.97
CA PRO A 249 -24.50 2.82 15.45
C PRO A 249 -24.49 3.86 14.34
N ALA A 250 -25.03 5.04 14.64
CA ALA A 250 -24.93 6.19 13.75
C ALA A 250 -23.47 6.62 13.56
N THR A 251 -23.14 7.03 12.34
CA THR A 251 -21.79 7.46 11.97
C THR A 251 -21.44 8.80 12.59
N LYS A 252 -20.23 8.92 13.14
CA LYS A 252 -19.64 10.17 13.60
C LYS A 252 -18.67 10.72 12.54
N PRO A 253 -18.36 12.02 12.55
CA PRO A 253 -17.31 12.56 11.69
C PRO A 253 -15.98 11.84 11.96
N PRO A 254 -15.20 11.51 10.92
CA PRO A 254 -13.88 10.92 11.12
C PRO A 254 -12.94 11.90 11.83
N ARG A 255 -11.90 11.34 12.48
CA ARG A 255 -10.80 12.10 13.08
C ARG A 255 -10.18 13.02 12.04
N ARG A 256 -9.80 14.22 12.48
CA ARG A 256 -9.21 15.23 11.60
C ARG A 256 -7.96 14.67 10.93
N GLY A 257 -7.92 14.73 9.60
CA GLY A 257 -6.78 14.26 8.81
C GLY A 257 -6.73 12.75 8.58
N CYS A 258 -7.77 12.01 8.97
CA CYS A 258 -7.87 10.57 8.80
C CYS A 258 -9.04 10.22 7.85
N ALA A 259 -8.73 9.70 6.66
CA ALA A 259 -9.73 9.24 5.70
C ALA A 259 -10.10 7.77 5.96
N PHE A 260 -11.39 7.45 5.88
CA PHE A 260 -11.88 6.08 5.92
C PHE A 260 -12.15 5.58 4.50
N VAL A 261 -11.49 4.49 4.11
CA VAL A 261 -11.71 3.84 2.81
C VAL A 261 -12.45 2.53 3.03
N SER A 262 -13.63 2.41 2.43
CA SER A 262 -14.42 1.20 2.41
C SER A 262 -13.87 0.23 1.38
N SER A 263 -13.56 -1.00 1.81
CA SER A 263 -13.26 -2.09 0.88
C SER A 263 -14.51 -2.71 0.28
N THR A 264 -15.66 -2.57 0.93
CA THR A 264 -16.95 -3.01 0.36
C THR A 264 -17.37 -2.15 -0.85
N LYS A 265 -17.26 -0.82 -0.73
CA LYS A 265 -17.69 0.11 -1.79
C LYS A 265 -16.55 0.56 -2.71
N ALA A 266 -15.29 0.19 -2.39
CA ALA A 266 -14.09 0.70 -3.04
C ALA A 266 -14.13 2.24 -3.17
N ALA A 267 -14.39 2.93 -2.05
CA ALA A 267 -14.59 4.37 -2.00
C ALA A 267 -14.20 4.96 -0.64
N GLU A 268 -13.81 6.24 -0.62
CA GLU A 268 -13.74 7.02 0.61
C GLU A 268 -15.17 7.31 1.09
N LEU A 269 -15.48 6.97 2.34
CA LEU A 269 -16.80 7.22 2.92
C LEU A 269 -16.69 8.08 4.17
N THR A 270 -17.66 8.99 4.32
CA THR A 270 -17.87 9.78 5.54
C THR A 270 -19.16 9.39 6.28
N VAL A 271 -19.95 8.47 5.71
CA VAL A 271 -21.21 7.96 6.25
C VAL A 271 -21.25 6.44 6.10
N LEU A 272 -21.56 5.73 7.19
CA LEU A 272 -21.67 4.27 7.31
C LEU A 272 -23.10 3.91 7.75
N ASP A 273 -24.05 4.12 6.86
CA ASP A 273 -25.47 3.90 7.10
C ASP A 273 -25.89 2.42 6.99
N ALA A 274 -27.18 2.15 7.25
CA ALA A 274 -27.75 0.81 7.11
C ALA A 274 -27.60 0.24 5.69
N GLU A 275 -27.61 1.08 4.65
CA GLU A 275 -27.39 0.63 3.28
C GLU A 275 -25.97 0.13 3.08
N HIS A 276 -24.98 0.87 3.60
CA HIS A 276 -23.59 0.45 3.61
C HIS A 276 -23.42 -0.90 4.31
N TRP A 277 -23.95 -1.09 5.52
CA TRP A 277 -23.79 -2.35 6.25
C TRP A 277 -24.59 -3.52 5.66
N ARG A 278 -25.71 -3.23 5.00
CA ARG A 278 -26.42 -4.24 4.20
C ARG A 278 -25.53 -4.72 3.05
N ALA A 279 -24.90 -3.80 2.32
CA ALA A 279 -23.95 -4.13 1.26
C ALA A 279 -22.75 -4.89 1.85
N TRP A 280 -22.13 -4.41 2.93
CA TRP A 280 -21.01 -5.05 3.60
C TRP A 280 -21.24 -6.54 3.89
N CYS A 281 -22.44 -6.91 4.35
CA CYS A 281 -22.78 -8.33 4.58
C CYS A 281 -23.05 -9.14 3.32
N THR A 282 -23.48 -8.53 2.21
CA THR A 282 -24.14 -9.24 1.09
C THR A 282 -23.47 -9.04 -0.27
N THR A 283 -22.44 -8.19 -0.34
CA THR A 283 -21.67 -7.93 -1.55
C THR A 283 -20.21 -8.31 -1.33
N PRO A 284 -19.50 -8.76 -2.38
CA PRO A 284 -18.08 -9.05 -2.28
C PRO A 284 -17.28 -7.82 -1.83
N VAL A 285 -16.26 -8.04 -1.02
CA VAL A 285 -15.25 -7.03 -0.69
C VAL A 285 -14.38 -6.75 -1.91
N ASP A 286 -14.22 -5.49 -2.32
CA ASP A 286 -13.29 -5.07 -3.38
C ASP A 286 -12.06 -4.37 -2.79
N PHE A 287 -11.17 -5.17 -2.17
CA PHE A 287 -9.93 -4.64 -1.58
C PHE A 287 -8.96 -4.14 -2.66
N ALA A 288 -8.94 -4.79 -3.83
CA ALA A 288 -8.14 -4.33 -4.96
C ALA A 288 -8.55 -2.91 -5.41
N GLY A 289 -9.85 -2.66 -5.56
CA GLY A 289 -10.40 -1.34 -5.85
C GLY A 289 -10.14 -0.33 -4.73
N ALA A 290 -10.27 -0.74 -3.47
CA ALA A 290 -9.96 0.10 -2.32
C ALA A 290 -8.51 0.61 -2.34
N MET A 291 -7.54 -0.22 -2.74
CA MET A 291 -6.15 0.22 -2.88
C MET A 291 -5.94 1.26 -3.98
N ALA A 292 -6.77 1.25 -5.04
CA ALA A 292 -6.77 2.31 -6.04
C ALA A 292 -7.28 3.65 -5.46
N VAL A 293 -8.28 3.60 -4.56
CA VAL A 293 -8.74 4.78 -3.81
C VAL A 293 -7.66 5.29 -2.87
N VAL A 294 -7.03 4.42 -2.08
CA VAL A 294 -5.90 4.78 -1.21
C VAL A 294 -4.81 5.48 -2.02
N THR A 295 -4.43 4.90 -3.17
CA THR A 295 -3.45 5.52 -4.07
C THR A 295 -3.85 6.93 -4.49
N SER A 296 -5.13 7.11 -4.85
CA SER A 296 -5.66 8.40 -5.31
C SER A 296 -5.61 9.44 -4.20
N LEU A 297 -5.94 9.06 -2.96
CA LEU A 297 -5.86 9.91 -1.78
C LEU A 297 -4.41 10.29 -1.43
N VAL A 298 -3.48 9.33 -1.46
CA VAL A 298 -2.05 9.57 -1.23
C VAL A 298 -1.51 10.59 -2.24
N LYS A 299 -1.83 10.42 -3.52
CA LYS A 299 -1.41 11.34 -4.59
C LYS A 299 -2.07 12.72 -4.47
N ALA A 300 -3.35 12.77 -4.11
CA ALA A 300 -4.07 14.03 -3.90
C ALA A 300 -3.50 14.84 -2.73
N ALA A 301 -2.96 14.16 -1.71
CA ALA A 301 -2.23 14.79 -0.61
C ALA A 301 -0.80 15.25 -1.00
N GLY A 302 -0.36 15.01 -2.24
CA GLY A 302 0.97 15.37 -2.73
C GLY A 302 2.09 14.47 -2.19
N ALA A 303 1.75 13.32 -1.60
CA ALA A 303 2.72 12.34 -1.13
C ALA A 303 3.09 11.37 -2.27
N SER A 304 4.39 11.16 -2.49
CA SER A 304 4.91 10.15 -3.40
C SER A 304 5.35 8.87 -2.69
N ALA A 305 5.43 8.91 -1.36
CA ALA A 305 5.90 7.82 -0.53
C ALA A 305 4.86 7.47 0.54
N VAL A 306 4.78 6.18 0.88
CA VAL A 306 3.76 5.62 1.76
C VAL A 306 4.37 4.60 2.71
N CYS A 307 3.89 4.60 3.95
CA CYS A 307 4.12 3.53 4.91
C CYS A 307 2.79 2.85 5.23
N THR A 308 2.81 1.54 5.44
CA THR A 308 1.62 0.80 5.87
C THR A 308 1.85 0.15 7.22
N VAL A 309 0.85 0.19 8.10
CA VAL A 309 0.81 -0.59 9.33
C VAL A 309 -0.41 -1.51 9.27
N GLU A 310 -0.20 -2.82 9.31
CA GLU A 310 -1.30 -3.77 9.41
C GLU A 310 -1.67 -4.03 10.87
N CYS A 311 -2.87 -3.59 11.25
CA CYS A 311 -3.47 -3.72 12.56
C CYS A 311 -4.32 -5.00 12.60
N GLY A 312 -4.00 -5.90 13.53
CA GLY A 312 -4.62 -7.21 13.63
C GLY A 312 -3.63 -8.30 14.05
N ALA A 313 -4.04 -9.55 13.91
CA ALA A 313 -3.35 -10.71 14.48
C ALA A 313 -2.20 -11.28 13.63
N HIS A 314 -2.20 -11.02 12.33
CA HIS A 314 -1.18 -11.48 11.39
C HIS A 314 -1.28 -10.71 10.07
N PRO A 315 -0.17 -10.31 9.43
CA PRO A 315 -0.22 -9.59 8.18
C PRO A 315 -0.69 -10.48 7.03
N THR A 316 -1.85 -10.15 6.48
CA THR A 316 -2.46 -10.79 5.30
C THR A 316 -2.70 -9.78 4.18
N LEU A 317 -2.81 -8.49 4.51
CA LEU A 317 -3.09 -7.39 3.59
C LEU A 317 -1.82 -6.66 3.14
N SER A 318 -0.74 -6.74 3.91
CA SER A 318 0.50 -6.01 3.66
C SER A 318 1.07 -6.29 2.27
N SER A 319 1.23 -7.57 1.90
CA SER A 319 1.75 -7.96 0.58
C SER A 319 0.86 -7.47 -0.58
N PRO A 320 -0.46 -7.76 -0.62
CA PRO A 320 -1.31 -7.26 -1.71
C PRO A 320 -1.42 -5.73 -1.75
N ALA A 321 -1.48 -5.06 -0.59
CA ALA A 321 -1.49 -3.59 -0.53
C ALA A 321 -0.18 -2.99 -1.05
N GLY A 322 0.97 -3.52 -0.63
CA GLY A 322 2.29 -3.04 -1.05
C GLY A 322 2.51 -3.21 -2.56
N ALA A 323 2.08 -4.35 -3.12
CA ALA A 323 2.12 -4.59 -4.55
C ALA A 323 1.23 -3.60 -5.33
N ALA A 324 -0.01 -3.36 -4.87
CA ALA A 324 -0.93 -2.42 -5.51
C ALA A 324 -0.41 -0.97 -5.47
N LEU A 325 0.10 -0.53 -4.32
CA LEU A 325 0.68 0.82 -4.14
C LEU A 325 1.91 1.01 -5.04
N SER A 326 2.81 0.02 -5.07
CA SER A 326 4.02 0.06 -5.89
C SER A 326 3.69 0.05 -7.38
N ALA A 327 2.76 -0.80 -7.83
CA ALA A 327 2.30 -0.84 -9.22
C ALA A 327 1.66 0.48 -9.67
N ALA A 328 1.05 1.22 -8.74
CA ALA A 328 0.51 2.54 -9.00
C ALA A 328 1.55 3.68 -8.94
N GLY A 329 2.84 3.36 -8.78
CA GLY A 329 3.95 4.31 -8.79
C GLY A 329 4.19 5.04 -7.46
N LEU A 330 3.65 4.54 -6.35
CA LEU A 330 4.00 5.05 -5.02
C LEU A 330 5.23 4.32 -4.47
N HIS A 331 6.12 5.05 -3.79
CA HIS A 331 7.26 4.46 -3.10
C HIS A 331 6.81 3.91 -1.74
N VAL A 332 6.67 2.58 -1.64
CA VAL A 332 6.38 1.91 -0.36
C VAL A 332 7.66 1.84 0.47
N LEU A 333 7.75 2.70 1.48
CA LEU A 333 8.96 2.86 2.30
C LEU A 333 9.11 1.75 3.33
N ALA A 334 8.01 1.45 4.00
CA ALA A 334 7.95 0.50 5.09
C ALA A 334 6.57 -0.14 5.16
N GLN A 335 6.56 -1.42 5.51
CA GLN A 335 5.35 -2.16 5.83
C GLN A 335 5.54 -2.83 7.17
N ALA A 336 4.88 -2.30 8.19
CA ALA A 336 4.91 -2.84 9.54
C ALA A 336 3.68 -3.73 9.77
N ALA A 337 3.85 -4.74 10.62
CA ALA A 337 2.75 -5.59 11.07
C ALA A 337 2.64 -5.56 12.59
N SER A 338 1.41 -5.53 13.11
CA SER A 338 1.22 -5.44 14.55
C SER A 338 1.49 -6.76 15.27
N LEU A 339 1.05 -7.88 14.70
CA LEU A 339 1.26 -9.21 15.29
C LEU A 339 1.60 -10.19 14.18
N ARG A 340 2.28 -11.30 14.51
CA ARG A 340 2.56 -12.39 13.57
C ARG A 340 2.37 -13.73 14.26
N ARG A 341 1.73 -14.70 13.57
CA ARG A 341 1.63 -16.08 14.03
C ARG A 341 3.03 -16.66 14.33
N GLY A 342 3.15 -17.32 15.48
CA GLY A 342 4.38 -17.97 15.91
C GLY A 342 5.50 -17.00 16.33
N GLN A 343 5.23 -15.70 16.40
CA GLN A 343 6.16 -14.70 16.92
C GLN A 343 5.65 -14.17 18.27
N PRO A 344 6.55 -13.79 19.19
CA PRO A 344 6.14 -13.14 20.42
C PRO A 344 5.50 -11.78 20.08
N VAL A 345 4.54 -11.35 20.89
CA VAL A 345 3.90 -10.04 20.70
C VAL A 345 4.91 -8.91 20.85
N SER A 346 6.02 -9.11 21.58
CA SER A 346 7.14 -8.15 21.63
C SER A 346 7.73 -7.78 20.26
N SER A 347 7.46 -8.55 19.21
CA SER A 347 7.88 -8.23 17.83
C SER A 347 7.29 -6.93 17.28
N ILE A 348 6.18 -6.40 17.81
CA ILE A 348 5.64 -5.10 17.39
C ILE A 348 6.58 -3.93 17.74
N TRP A 349 7.43 -4.06 18.76
CA TRP A 349 8.43 -3.05 19.11
C TRP A 349 9.57 -3.01 18.07
N ASP A 350 9.95 -4.17 17.52
CA ASP A 350 10.93 -4.24 16.43
C ASP A 350 10.36 -3.68 15.13
N GLU A 351 9.09 -3.99 14.84
CA GLU A 351 8.35 -3.42 13.70
C GLU A 351 8.23 -1.90 13.82
N ARG A 352 7.98 -1.38 15.03
CA ARG A 352 7.96 0.05 15.32
C ARG A 352 9.31 0.70 15.06
N SER A 353 10.38 0.10 15.57
CA SER A 353 11.74 0.64 15.39
C SER A 353 12.09 0.70 13.90
N ARG A 354 11.82 -0.37 13.14
CA ARG A 354 12.02 -0.42 11.68
C ARG A 354 11.20 0.64 10.93
N LEU A 355 9.94 0.84 11.30
CA LEU A 355 9.10 1.87 10.72
C LEU A 355 9.68 3.27 10.99
N GLN A 356 10.08 3.54 12.24
CA GLN A 356 10.66 4.82 12.63
C GLN A 356 11.97 5.10 11.89
N ASP A 357 12.86 4.11 11.80
CA ASP A 357 14.13 4.24 11.06
C ASP A 357 13.89 4.59 9.57
N SER A 358 12.86 3.99 8.96
CA SER A 358 12.48 4.31 7.58
C SER A 358 11.95 5.73 7.44
N LEU A 359 11.14 6.21 8.39
CA LEU A 359 10.65 7.59 8.42
C LEU A 359 11.79 8.60 8.62
N ASP A 360 12.73 8.30 9.51
CA ASP A 360 13.88 9.16 9.83
C ASP A 360 14.91 9.21 8.69
N SER A 361 15.10 8.09 7.96
CA SER A 361 15.99 8.03 6.80
C SER A 361 15.57 8.98 5.67
N LEU A 362 14.27 9.26 5.52
CA LEU A 362 13.77 10.27 4.58
C LEU A 362 13.99 11.69 5.08
N GLY A 363 13.75 11.93 6.37
CA GLY A 363 13.97 13.24 6.99
C GLY A 363 15.44 13.67 6.92
N THR A 364 16.35 12.71 7.09
CA THR A 364 17.81 12.93 6.95
C THR A 364 18.23 13.09 5.50
N ALA A 365 17.70 12.31 4.54
CA ALA A 365 17.99 12.48 3.11
C ALA A 365 17.52 13.84 2.56
N ALA A 366 16.37 14.35 3.04
CA ALA A 366 15.89 15.69 2.71
C ALA A 366 16.74 16.80 3.34
N SER A 367 17.36 16.54 4.50
CA SER A 367 18.23 17.48 5.22
C SER A 367 19.68 17.46 4.71
N SER A 368 20.18 16.32 4.25
CA SER A 368 21.53 16.17 3.67
C SER A 368 21.65 16.72 2.25
N ALA A 369 20.54 17.03 1.58
CA ALA A 369 20.54 17.81 0.34
C ALA A 369 21.11 19.24 0.52
N GLY A 370 21.28 19.70 1.77
CA GLY A 370 21.94 20.95 2.10
C GLY A 370 23.42 20.83 2.51
N CYS A 371 23.92 19.65 2.89
CA CYS A 371 25.31 19.45 3.29
C CYS A 371 25.59 17.95 3.49
N SER A 372 26.48 17.35 2.70
CA SER A 372 27.58 16.51 3.21
C SER A 372 28.32 15.78 2.09
N ALA A 373 29.64 15.79 2.18
CA ALA A 373 30.56 14.96 1.41
C ALA A 373 30.29 13.46 1.62
N THR A 374 30.17 12.70 0.53
CA THR A 374 30.25 11.25 0.51
C THR A 374 31.70 10.78 0.66
N PRO A 375 32.01 9.75 1.48
CA PRO A 375 33.26 9.02 1.30
C PRO A 375 33.20 8.32 -0.07
N SER A 376 34.00 8.83 -0.98
CA SER A 376 33.88 8.56 -2.42
C SER A 376 34.19 7.10 -2.78
N MET A 377 33.29 6.46 -3.57
CA MET A 377 33.48 5.17 -4.25
C MET A 377 34.64 5.17 -5.26
N THR A 378 35.43 6.24 -5.36
CA THR A 378 36.59 6.33 -6.28
C THR A 378 37.83 5.59 -5.79
N SER A 379 37.85 5.09 -4.56
CA SER A 379 39.00 4.37 -4.00
C SER A 379 38.66 2.91 -3.70
N LEU A 380 39.64 2.02 -3.87
CA LEU A 380 39.53 0.60 -3.55
C LEU A 380 39.12 0.38 -2.08
N ALA A 381 39.63 1.21 -1.16
CA ALA A 381 39.27 1.19 0.25
C ALA A 381 37.77 1.53 0.48
N GLY A 382 37.23 2.47 -0.31
CA GLY A 382 35.80 2.77 -0.33
C GLY A 382 34.97 1.59 -0.79
N CYS A 383 35.34 0.91 -1.88
CA CYS A 383 34.64 -0.29 -2.35
C CYS A 383 34.72 -1.44 -1.32
N LEU A 384 35.86 -1.63 -0.67
CA LEU A 384 36.04 -2.66 0.37
C LEU A 384 35.11 -2.42 1.57
N THR A 385 34.89 -1.16 1.93
CA THR A 385 33.95 -0.77 3.01
C THR A 385 32.51 -1.16 2.66
N HIS A 386 32.09 -0.99 1.40
CA HIS A 386 30.75 -1.37 0.94
C HIS A 386 30.58 -2.90 0.89
N VAL A 387 31.62 -3.63 0.45
CA VAL A 387 31.62 -5.10 0.44
C VAL A 387 31.52 -5.65 1.86
N GLN A 388 32.27 -5.08 2.81
CA GLN A 388 32.20 -5.47 4.20
C GLN A 388 30.81 -5.20 4.79
N ALA A 389 30.25 -4.00 4.57
CA ALA A 389 28.92 -3.64 5.05
C ALA A 389 27.82 -4.55 4.48
N ALA A 390 27.95 -4.99 3.22
CA ALA A 390 27.02 -5.92 2.61
C ALA A 390 27.11 -7.33 3.23
N LEU A 391 28.31 -7.81 3.56
CA LEU A 391 28.51 -9.09 4.26
C LEU A 391 27.96 -9.02 5.70
N ASP A 392 28.33 -7.98 6.44
CA ASP A 392 27.88 -7.75 7.82
C ASP A 392 26.33 -7.67 7.90
N SER A 393 25.68 -7.13 6.86
CA SER A 393 24.21 -7.05 6.77
C SER A 393 23.51 -8.41 6.62
N VAL A 394 24.17 -9.44 6.10
CA VAL A 394 23.56 -10.77 5.90
C VAL A 394 23.59 -11.60 7.19
N ARG A 395 24.64 -11.44 8.01
CA ARG A 395 24.83 -12.23 9.24
C ARG A 395 24.74 -11.45 10.55
N SER A 396 24.48 -10.13 10.50
CA SER A 396 24.50 -9.24 11.67
C SER A 396 25.82 -9.32 12.46
N GLU A 397 26.95 -9.58 11.79
CA GLU A 397 28.26 -9.49 12.41
C GLU A 397 28.64 -8.00 12.56
N ALA A 398 29.00 -7.58 13.77
CA ALA A 398 29.42 -6.19 13.99
C ALA A 398 30.73 -5.91 13.24
N ALA A 399 30.77 -4.82 12.48
CA ALA A 399 31.92 -4.37 11.67
C ALA A 399 33.24 -4.13 12.44
N LEU A 400 33.23 -4.31 13.77
CA LEU A 400 34.35 -4.05 14.66
C LEU A 400 35.36 -5.20 14.57
N SER A 401 36.28 -5.06 13.61
CA SER A 401 37.54 -5.78 13.38
C SER A 401 37.55 -6.97 12.40
N TRP A 402 37.20 -6.70 11.14
CA TRP A 402 37.71 -7.54 10.04
C TRP A 402 39.22 -7.32 9.89
N GLY A 403 40.02 -8.36 10.18
CA GLY A 403 41.47 -8.33 9.93
C GLY A 403 41.81 -8.54 8.46
N GLU A 404 42.99 -8.10 8.01
CA GLU A 404 43.50 -8.23 6.63
C GLU A 404 43.34 -9.66 6.07
N SER A 405 43.52 -10.68 6.91
CA SER A 405 43.37 -12.09 6.52
C SER A 405 41.96 -12.49 6.13
N ARG A 406 40.91 -11.89 6.74
CA ARG A 406 39.51 -12.18 6.42
C ARG A 406 39.11 -11.63 5.05
N PHE A 407 39.66 -10.48 4.65
CA PHE A 407 39.42 -9.92 3.32
C PHE A 407 40.03 -10.75 2.18
N GLN A 408 41.03 -11.58 2.50
CA GLN A 408 41.66 -12.50 1.56
C GLN A 408 41.05 -13.91 1.60
N THR A 409 40.20 -14.21 2.58
CA THR A 409 39.53 -15.51 2.72
C THR A 409 38.33 -15.59 1.79
N GLY A 410 38.08 -16.77 1.21
CA GLY A 410 36.95 -16.97 0.32
C GLY A 410 35.62 -16.69 1.03
N VAL A 411 34.63 -16.07 0.37
CA VAL A 411 33.31 -15.77 0.97
C VAL A 411 32.63 -17.06 1.44
N MET A 412 32.75 -18.14 0.68
CA MET A 412 32.27 -19.48 1.08
C MET A 412 33.08 -20.05 2.25
N ASP A 413 34.38 -19.77 2.33
CA ASP A 413 35.26 -20.20 3.43
C ASP A 413 35.04 -19.39 4.72
N LEU A 414 34.41 -18.21 4.63
CA LEU A 414 33.84 -17.46 5.76
C LEU A 414 32.51 -18.06 6.24
N GLY A 415 32.08 -19.16 5.61
CA GLY A 415 30.94 -19.97 5.99
C GLY A 415 29.63 -19.56 5.32
N TYR A 416 29.62 -18.59 4.40
CA TYR A 416 28.41 -18.15 3.69
C TYR A 416 27.88 -19.27 2.79
N ASP A 417 26.57 -19.51 2.81
CA ASP A 417 25.90 -20.49 1.95
C ASP A 417 25.34 -19.85 0.66
N SER A 418 24.75 -20.68 -0.21
CA SER A 418 24.27 -20.23 -1.52
C SER A 418 23.11 -19.21 -1.45
N ASP A 419 22.27 -19.25 -0.42
CA ASP A 419 21.15 -18.31 -0.27
C ASP A 419 21.65 -16.98 0.32
N GLU A 420 22.62 -17.04 1.25
CA GLU A 420 23.29 -15.87 1.82
C GLU A 420 24.12 -15.12 0.77
N VAL A 421 24.71 -15.81 -0.19
CA VAL A 421 25.42 -15.21 -1.33
C VAL A 421 24.48 -14.37 -2.21
N VAL A 422 23.25 -14.82 -2.43
CA VAL A 422 22.25 -14.06 -3.20
C VAL A 422 21.84 -12.79 -2.44
N GLN A 423 21.67 -12.88 -1.12
CA GLN A 423 21.35 -11.73 -0.28
C GLN A 423 22.51 -10.72 -0.21
N PHE A 424 23.75 -11.22 -0.14
CA PHE A 424 24.96 -10.40 -0.20
C PHE A 424 25.06 -9.64 -1.53
N VAL A 425 24.84 -10.31 -2.67
CA VAL A 425 24.86 -9.65 -3.98
C VAL A 425 23.79 -8.56 -4.06
N ALA A 426 22.56 -8.84 -3.60
CA ALA A 426 21.49 -7.84 -3.57
C ALA A 426 21.80 -6.65 -2.65
N ALA A 427 22.43 -6.90 -1.49
CA ALA A 427 22.88 -5.84 -0.59
C ALA A 427 23.99 -4.99 -1.21
N LEU A 428 24.89 -5.61 -1.97
CA LEU A 428 25.97 -4.92 -2.66
C LEU A 428 25.47 -4.09 -3.86
N GLU A 429 24.51 -4.60 -4.64
CA GLU A 429 23.81 -3.82 -5.69
C GLU A 429 23.11 -2.60 -5.09
N LYS A 430 22.44 -2.77 -3.94
CA LYS A 430 21.78 -1.67 -3.23
C LYS A 430 22.77 -0.62 -2.73
N ALA A 431 23.92 -1.06 -2.23
CA ALA A 431 24.93 -0.17 -1.66
C ALA A 431 25.74 0.58 -2.74
N THR A 432 25.93 -0.02 -3.91
CA THR A 432 26.76 0.54 -4.99
C THR A 432 25.95 1.16 -6.12
N GLY A 433 24.68 0.77 -6.29
CA GLY A 433 23.85 1.15 -7.43
C GLY A 433 24.24 0.47 -8.75
N LEU A 434 25.19 -0.48 -8.72
CA LEU A 434 25.61 -1.25 -9.88
C LEU A 434 24.75 -2.51 -10.06
N ARG A 435 24.64 -2.97 -11.31
CA ARG A 435 24.17 -4.31 -11.64
C ARG A 435 25.32 -5.30 -11.41
N ILE A 436 25.14 -6.24 -10.50
CA ILE A 436 26.18 -7.21 -10.13
C ILE A 436 25.72 -8.62 -10.49
N PRO A 437 26.50 -9.37 -11.31
CA PRO A 437 26.15 -10.74 -11.66
C PRO A 437 26.12 -11.65 -10.43
N PRO A 438 25.17 -12.59 -10.32
CA PRO A 438 25.14 -13.55 -9.22
C PRO A 438 26.33 -14.52 -9.22
N THR A 439 27.09 -14.61 -10.32
CA THR A 439 28.33 -15.40 -10.40
C THR A 439 29.53 -14.70 -9.75
N LEU A 440 29.41 -13.42 -9.38
CA LEU A 440 30.52 -12.59 -8.89
C LEU A 440 31.31 -13.25 -7.75
N VAL A 441 30.61 -13.89 -6.81
CA VAL A 441 31.24 -14.54 -5.64
C VAL A 441 32.03 -15.79 -6.03
N TYR A 442 31.64 -16.46 -7.12
CA TYR A 442 32.34 -17.64 -7.64
C TYR A 442 33.54 -17.23 -8.52
N ASP A 443 33.39 -16.13 -9.26
CA ASP A 443 34.43 -15.59 -10.14
C ASP A 443 35.52 -14.84 -9.34
N HIS A 444 35.13 -14.24 -8.21
CA HIS A 444 35.99 -13.48 -7.31
C HIS A 444 35.79 -13.98 -5.88
N GLY A 445 36.56 -15.01 -5.52
CA GLY A 445 36.34 -15.78 -4.31
C GLY A 445 36.42 -15.00 -2.99
N SER A 446 37.17 -13.89 -2.89
CA SER A 446 37.39 -13.15 -1.62
C SER A 446 36.79 -11.73 -1.62
N PRO A 447 36.44 -11.17 -0.43
CA PRO A 447 35.95 -9.80 -0.31
C PRO A 447 36.86 -8.73 -0.94
N ALA A 448 38.18 -8.90 -0.85
CA ALA A 448 39.14 -8.01 -1.51
C ALA A 448 39.09 -8.11 -3.04
N ALA A 449 38.96 -9.32 -3.58
CA ALA A 449 38.83 -9.54 -5.02
C ALA A 449 37.51 -8.96 -5.56
N ILE A 450 36.43 -9.10 -4.80
CA ILE A 450 35.12 -8.52 -5.11
C ILE A 450 35.19 -6.99 -5.10
N ALA A 451 35.81 -6.39 -4.07
CA ALA A 451 36.00 -4.95 -4.00
C ALA A 451 36.83 -4.39 -5.17
N ALA A 452 37.89 -5.12 -5.57
CA ALA A 452 38.70 -4.76 -6.74
C ALA A 452 37.92 -4.85 -8.05
N HIS A 453 37.06 -5.86 -8.20
CA HIS A 453 36.21 -6.00 -9.38
C HIS A 453 35.16 -4.88 -9.45
N VAL A 454 34.47 -4.60 -8.34
CA VAL A 454 33.50 -3.49 -8.25
C VAL A 454 34.18 -2.15 -8.55
N HIS A 455 35.39 -1.93 -8.03
CA HIS A 455 36.19 -0.74 -8.33
C HIS A 455 36.55 -0.64 -9.83
N SER A 456 36.85 -1.77 -10.48
CA SER A 456 37.15 -1.80 -11.92
C SER A 456 35.92 -1.46 -12.79
N ILE A 457 34.73 -1.96 -12.44
CA ILE A 457 33.47 -1.61 -13.11
C ILE A 457 33.22 -0.10 -13.01
N PHE A 458 33.41 0.48 -11.82
CA PHE A 458 33.29 1.92 -11.62
C PHE A 458 34.32 2.72 -12.43
N ALA A 459 35.56 2.25 -12.53
CA ALA A 459 36.59 2.90 -13.33
C ALA A 459 36.27 2.85 -14.84
N GLU A 460 35.66 1.76 -15.32
CA GLU A 460 35.21 1.58 -16.69
C GLU A 460 34.00 2.45 -17.03
N GLU A 461 32.98 2.52 -16.18
CA GLU A 461 31.82 3.41 -16.35
C GLU A 461 32.23 4.88 -16.35
N LYS A 462 33.14 5.28 -15.45
CA LYS A 462 33.68 6.63 -15.39
C LYS A 462 34.51 6.96 -16.63
N SER A 463 35.28 5.99 -17.16
CA SER A 463 36.03 6.14 -18.41
C SER A 463 35.14 6.13 -19.65
N ALA A 464 33.96 5.49 -19.61
CA ALA A 464 32.94 5.54 -20.65
C ALA A 464 32.23 6.89 -20.67
N VAL A 465 31.80 7.40 -19.51
CA VAL A 465 31.22 8.74 -19.35
C VAL A 465 32.20 9.84 -19.76
N THR A 466 33.49 9.67 -19.43
CA THR A 466 34.54 10.62 -19.84
C THR A 466 34.82 10.53 -21.35
N ARG A 467 34.77 9.35 -21.98
CA ARG A 467 34.83 9.20 -23.46
C ARG A 467 33.62 9.81 -24.17
N THR A 468 32.42 9.65 -23.62
CA THR A 468 31.19 10.26 -24.16
C THR A 468 31.22 11.79 -24.01
N SER A 469 31.79 12.30 -22.93
CA SER A 469 32.00 13.74 -22.72
C SER A 469 33.14 14.33 -23.58
N ALA A 470 34.16 13.53 -23.91
CA ALA A 470 35.28 13.93 -24.77
C ALA A 470 34.97 13.82 -26.28
N MET A 471 33.97 13.02 -26.68
CA MET A 471 33.43 13.01 -28.06
C MET A 471 32.38 14.12 -28.31
N GLY A 472 32.30 15.13 -27.44
CA GLY A 472 31.66 16.38 -27.77
C GLY A 472 32.54 17.19 -28.71
N HIS A 473 32.58 16.84 -30.00
CA HIS A 473 32.67 17.75 -31.16
C HIS A 473 32.48 16.99 -32.49
N ALA A 474 31.47 17.44 -33.26
CA ALA A 474 31.14 17.16 -34.67
C ALA A 474 30.72 15.73 -35.07
N VAL A 475 29.41 15.47 -35.02
CA VAL A 475 28.75 14.49 -35.93
C VAL A 475 27.82 15.29 -36.87
N PRO A 476 27.98 15.15 -38.21
CA PRO A 476 27.16 15.85 -39.19
C PRO A 476 25.65 15.56 -39.09
N LEU A 477 24.85 16.55 -39.50
CA LEU A 477 23.38 16.67 -39.35
C LEU A 477 22.54 15.57 -40.02
N GLU A 478 23.17 14.59 -40.67
CA GLU A 478 22.49 13.63 -41.56
C GLU A 478 22.04 12.33 -40.86
N TYR A 479 22.45 12.07 -39.62
CA TYR A 479 22.10 10.84 -38.90
C TYR A 479 20.94 10.94 -37.89
N ARG A 480 20.31 12.11 -37.74
CA ARG A 480 19.14 12.29 -36.85
C ARG A 480 17.78 12.07 -37.51
N LEU A 481 17.73 11.65 -38.78
CA LEU A 481 16.49 11.55 -39.55
C LEU A 481 15.88 10.14 -39.67
N SER A 482 16.46 9.08 -39.11
CA SER A 482 15.90 7.71 -39.28
C SER A 482 14.97 7.24 -38.16
N VAL A 483 14.94 7.89 -36.98
CA VAL A 483 14.16 7.39 -35.82
C VAL A 483 12.79 8.07 -35.66
N LEU A 484 12.46 9.06 -36.49
CA LEU A 484 11.19 9.82 -36.41
C LEU A 484 10.33 9.74 -37.69
N GLN A 485 10.49 8.67 -38.48
CA GLN A 485 9.75 8.46 -39.72
C GLN A 485 8.78 7.26 -39.71
N SER A 486 8.60 6.57 -38.57
CA SER A 486 7.72 5.39 -38.48
C SER A 486 6.34 5.64 -37.85
N SER A 487 5.98 6.87 -37.48
CA SER A 487 4.75 7.11 -36.72
C SER A 487 3.97 8.37 -37.08
N VAL A 488 3.74 8.68 -38.36
CA VAL A 488 2.52 9.39 -38.81
C VAL A 488 2.22 9.00 -40.26
N GLY A 489 1.25 8.11 -40.45
CA GLY A 489 0.69 7.80 -41.77
C GLY A 489 -0.33 8.85 -42.21
N ALA A 490 -0.36 9.09 -43.53
CA ALA A 490 -1.39 9.77 -44.33
C ALA A 490 -1.46 11.31 -44.29
N ARG A 491 -0.95 11.92 -45.37
CA ARG A 491 -1.20 13.30 -45.80
C ARG A 491 -2.54 13.39 -46.56
N PRO A 492 -3.33 14.46 -46.33
CA PRO A 492 -4.13 15.04 -47.40
C PRO A 492 -3.76 16.52 -47.61
N GLY A 493 -3.05 16.81 -48.70
CA GLY A 493 -3.19 18.10 -49.40
C GLY A 493 -2.22 19.26 -49.12
N ALA A 494 -1.02 19.04 -48.58
CA ALA A 494 0.02 20.10 -48.49
C ALA A 494 1.29 19.69 -49.26
N PRO A 495 1.74 20.47 -50.28
CA PRO A 495 2.84 20.04 -51.17
C PRO A 495 4.25 20.26 -50.59
N ARG A 496 4.42 20.95 -49.45
CA ARG A 496 5.75 21.16 -48.82
C ARG A 496 5.68 21.28 -47.29
N THR A 497 6.73 20.79 -46.63
CA THR A 497 6.90 20.67 -45.17
C THR A 497 7.47 21.92 -44.50
N ASP A 498 7.97 22.88 -45.28
CA ASP A 498 8.58 24.14 -44.84
C ASP A 498 7.57 25.14 -44.26
N LEU A 499 6.27 24.94 -44.49
CA LEU A 499 5.21 25.81 -44.00
C LEU A 499 4.73 25.52 -42.56
N PHE A 500 5.19 24.43 -41.93
CA PHE A 500 4.78 24.06 -40.56
C PHE A 500 5.66 24.67 -39.45
N TYR A 501 6.87 25.10 -39.81
CA TYR A 501 7.86 25.60 -38.84
C TYR A 501 7.53 26.95 -38.17
N PRO A 502 6.80 27.90 -38.80
CA PRO A 502 6.47 29.17 -38.14
C PRO A 502 5.41 29.07 -37.04
N VAL A 503 4.59 28.00 -37.02
CA VAL A 503 3.50 27.84 -36.03
C VAL A 503 4.02 27.34 -34.68
N PHE A 504 5.05 26.49 -34.69
CA PHE A 504 5.65 25.94 -33.46
C PHE A 504 6.65 26.87 -32.77
N THR A 505 7.14 27.90 -33.45
CA THR A 505 8.16 28.82 -32.92
C THR A 505 7.59 30.15 -32.41
N SER A 506 6.32 30.47 -32.70
CA SER A 506 5.70 31.76 -32.35
C SER A 506 4.54 31.68 -31.33
N GLY A 507 4.21 30.48 -30.81
CA GLY A 507 3.16 30.32 -29.79
C GLY A 507 1.73 30.60 -30.26
N GLY A 508 1.47 30.57 -31.57
CA GLY A 508 0.14 30.79 -32.15
C GLY A 508 -0.77 29.55 -32.08
N ASN A 509 -2.07 29.77 -31.87
CA ASN A 509 -3.09 28.72 -31.78
C ASN A 509 -3.49 28.22 -33.20
N ALA A 510 -3.35 26.92 -33.46
CA ALA A 510 -3.56 26.32 -34.78
C ALA A 510 -5.02 25.85 -35.03
N VAL A 511 -6.00 26.63 -34.57
CA VAL A 511 -7.41 26.38 -34.88
C VAL A 511 -7.85 27.39 -35.95
N LEU A 512 -8.02 26.92 -37.19
CA LEU A 512 -8.60 27.71 -38.27
C LEU A 512 -10.10 27.41 -38.39
N GLN A 513 -10.89 28.46 -38.58
CA GLN A 513 -12.32 28.35 -38.88
C GLN A 513 -12.51 27.72 -40.27
N VAL A 514 -13.26 26.62 -40.35
CA VAL A 514 -13.50 25.91 -41.61
C VAL A 514 -14.46 26.72 -42.49
N SER A 515 -14.10 26.97 -43.75
CA SER A 515 -14.93 27.75 -44.67
C SER A 515 -16.19 26.98 -45.10
N SER A 516 -17.29 27.71 -45.28
CA SER A 516 -18.62 27.17 -45.63
C SER A 516 -18.72 26.53 -47.02
N HIS A 517 -17.69 26.64 -47.85
CA HIS A 517 -17.69 26.15 -49.24
C HIS A 517 -17.26 24.68 -49.39
N ARG A 518 -16.94 23.98 -48.29
CA ARG A 518 -16.58 22.55 -48.32
C ARG A 518 -17.78 21.63 -48.63
N TRP A 519 -19.02 22.11 -48.51
CA TRP A 519 -20.25 21.30 -48.62
C TRP A 519 -21.12 21.60 -49.85
N ALA A 520 -20.62 22.30 -50.87
CA ALA A 520 -21.35 22.47 -52.11
C ALA A 520 -21.21 21.22 -53.00
N PRO A 521 -22.31 20.60 -53.47
CA PRO A 521 -22.26 19.44 -54.35
C PRO A 521 -21.83 19.87 -55.77
N ALA A 522 -21.06 19.01 -56.44
CA ALA A 522 -20.84 19.08 -57.88
C ALA A 522 -22.04 18.48 -58.63
#